data_AF-A0A523JFR0-F1
#
_entry.id   AF-A0A523JFR0-F1
#
_cell.length_a   1.000
_cell.length_b   1.000
_cell.length_c   1.000
_cell.angle_alpha   90.00
_cell.angle_beta   90.00
_cell.angle_gamma   90.00
#
_symmetry.space_group_name_H-M   'P 1'
#
loop_
_entity.id
_entity.type
_entity.pdbx_description
1 polymer ?
#
loop_
_entity_poly.entity_id
_entity_poly.type
_entity_poly.pdbx_seq_one_letter_code
_entity_poly.pdbx_strand_id
1 'polypeptide(L)'
;MGSGFCYFAFGEFLWYIYNLTMARKPRLHVPGGFYHVILRGNGGQDIFFSVDDTKYFESLVSEGIKRFGHRIHCYCWMKNHVHLVIQIANTPLSKIIQNISFRYTLYINNKYSRKGHLFHGRYKAILVDPQSYLLQLVRYINLNPVRAKIVNKPEEYRWSSYRAYLGKSSCDWLITDFVLSFFSENKSEALNDYQQFIVDGLQEGYRKEFNNGSAQGLVLGNDQFVEEVLKAAESKNEYLISMEKIITSVCRSFNINNQELTLPSRAREISKIRTIIAYLIMEYGNCSLTEYCRFIRRDISTLSNAVREYRNKLADNEEERIYLATVTNELALTEQ
;
A
#
# COMPACT_ATOMS: atom_id res chain seq x y z
N MET A 1 -42.43 -38.57 -22.53
CA MET A 1 -41.74 -37.51 -23.31
C MET A 1 -41.49 -36.35 -22.34
N GLY A 2 -40.32 -36.38 -21.69
CA GLY A 2 -39.99 -35.48 -20.59
C GLY A 2 -39.39 -34.17 -21.09
N SER A 3 -39.89 -33.07 -20.56
CA SER A 3 -39.46 -31.70 -20.76
C SER A 3 -38.06 -31.45 -20.19
N GLY A 4 -37.08 -31.24 -21.06
CA GLY A 4 -35.79 -30.66 -20.71
C GLY A 4 -35.91 -29.13 -20.65
N PHE A 5 -35.92 -28.57 -19.44
CA PHE A 5 -35.75 -27.13 -19.23
C PHE A 5 -34.37 -26.86 -18.61
N CYS A 6 -33.64 -25.99 -19.30
CA CYS A 6 -32.28 -25.53 -19.03
C CYS A 6 -31.99 -25.20 -17.56
N TYR A 7 -31.10 -25.98 -16.94
CA TYR A 7 -30.39 -25.63 -15.71
C TYR A 7 -28.91 -25.38 -16.04
N PHE A 8 -28.57 -24.35 -16.81
CA PHE A 8 -27.17 -24.00 -17.08
C PHE A 8 -26.90 -22.50 -17.34
N ALA A 9 -27.70 -21.58 -16.79
CA ALA A 9 -27.57 -20.15 -17.11
C ALA A 9 -27.52 -19.17 -15.93
N PHE A 10 -27.44 -19.62 -14.67
CA PHE A 10 -27.38 -18.69 -13.52
C PHE A 10 -25.95 -18.45 -12.97
N GLY A 11 -25.05 -19.43 -13.07
CA GLY A 11 -23.67 -19.31 -12.56
C GLY A 11 -22.77 -18.40 -13.42
N GLU A 12 -22.88 -18.51 -14.74
CA GLU A 12 -22.09 -17.72 -15.70
C GLU A 12 -22.49 -16.23 -15.71
N PHE A 13 -23.78 -15.92 -15.50
CA PHE A 13 -24.28 -14.54 -15.50
C PHE A 13 -23.88 -13.77 -14.22
N LEU A 14 -23.85 -14.45 -13.07
CA LEU A 14 -23.32 -13.87 -11.82
C LEU A 14 -21.79 -13.72 -11.85
N TRP A 15 -21.06 -14.64 -12.49
CA TRP A 15 -19.61 -14.52 -12.71
C TRP A 15 -19.25 -13.35 -13.66
N TYR A 16 -20.06 -13.11 -14.68
CA TYR A 16 -19.87 -11.99 -15.61
C TYR A 16 -20.17 -10.63 -14.95
N ILE A 17 -21.23 -10.53 -14.13
CA ILE A 17 -21.56 -9.30 -13.39
C ILE A 17 -20.54 -9.02 -12.26
N TYR A 18 -20.00 -10.04 -11.58
CA TYR A 18 -18.97 -9.86 -10.55
C TYR A 18 -17.61 -9.40 -11.12
N ASN A 19 -17.30 -9.71 -12.38
CA ASN A 19 -16.06 -9.27 -13.06
C ASN A 19 -16.16 -7.90 -13.75
N LEU A 20 -17.36 -7.29 -13.80
CA LEU A 20 -17.57 -5.98 -14.45
C LEU A 20 -17.20 -4.77 -13.57
N THR A 21 -16.70 -4.98 -12.35
CA THR A 21 -16.06 -3.90 -11.60
C THR A 21 -14.62 -3.71 -12.09
N MET A 22 -14.42 -2.83 -13.07
CA MET A 22 -13.09 -2.33 -13.49
C MET A 22 -12.30 -1.64 -12.35
N ALA A 23 -12.86 -1.56 -11.14
CA ALA A 23 -12.20 -1.09 -9.95
C ALA A 23 -11.30 -2.20 -9.37
N ARG A 24 -9.98 -2.05 -9.57
CA ARG A 24 -8.96 -2.89 -8.93
C ARG A 24 -9.18 -2.92 -7.40
N LYS A 25 -9.26 -4.13 -6.82
CA LYS A 25 -9.40 -4.35 -5.37
C LYS A 25 -8.48 -3.41 -4.55
N PRO A 26 -8.99 -2.79 -3.46
CA PRO A 26 -8.18 -2.00 -2.54
C PRO A 26 -6.97 -2.80 -2.07
N ARG A 27 -5.81 -2.13 -1.93
CA ARG A 27 -4.64 -2.80 -1.38
C ARG A 27 -4.87 -3.07 0.11
N LEU A 28 -4.57 -4.28 0.53
CA LEU A 28 -4.73 -4.70 1.91
C LEU A 28 -3.81 -3.88 2.82
N HIS A 29 -4.41 -3.19 3.78
CA HIS A 29 -3.73 -2.47 4.84
C HIS A 29 -3.92 -3.23 6.15
N VAL A 30 -2.85 -3.88 6.61
CA VAL A 30 -2.78 -4.58 7.90
C VAL A 30 -1.80 -3.80 8.79
N PRO A 31 -2.28 -3.10 9.83
CA PRO A 31 -1.40 -2.49 10.81
C PRO A 31 -0.42 -3.50 11.40
N GLY A 32 0.87 -3.15 11.48
CA GLY A 32 1.94 -4.06 11.91
C GLY A 32 2.41 -5.03 10.82
N GLY A 33 1.72 -5.11 9.67
CA GLY A 33 2.01 -6.02 8.58
C GLY A 33 3.34 -5.74 7.89
N PHE A 34 3.99 -6.82 7.44
CA PHE A 34 5.22 -6.78 6.65
C PHE A 34 4.90 -6.89 5.18
N TYR A 35 5.53 -6.07 4.35
CA TYR A 35 5.28 -6.04 2.92
C TYR A 35 6.57 -6.11 2.13
N HIS A 36 6.59 -6.97 1.12
CA HIS A 36 7.56 -6.89 0.04
C HIS A 36 7.08 -5.86 -0.98
N VAL A 37 7.76 -4.73 -1.06
CA VAL A 37 7.46 -3.69 -2.03
C VAL A 37 8.45 -3.72 -3.18
N ILE A 38 7.91 -3.62 -4.40
CA ILE A 38 8.68 -3.51 -5.63
C ILE A 38 8.21 -2.27 -6.41
N LEU A 39 9.12 -1.35 -6.69
CA LEU A 39 8.93 -0.28 -7.68
C LEU A 39 9.85 -0.56 -8.85
N ARG A 40 9.30 -0.67 -10.05
CA ARG A 40 10.06 -0.95 -11.28
C ARG A 40 9.93 0.22 -12.25
N GLY A 41 10.98 0.49 -13.03
CA GLY A 41 10.94 1.48 -14.09
C GLY A 41 9.90 1.13 -15.16
N ASN A 42 9.26 2.15 -15.71
CA ASN A 42 8.28 1.99 -16.78
C ASN A 42 8.93 1.36 -18.02
N GLY A 43 8.31 0.31 -18.57
CA GLY A 43 8.91 -0.45 -19.68
C GLY A 43 10.25 -1.13 -19.33
N GLY A 44 10.56 -1.32 -18.04
CA GLY A 44 11.85 -1.88 -17.61
C GLY A 44 13.03 -0.90 -17.67
N GLN A 45 12.78 0.39 -17.94
CA GLN A 45 13.81 1.42 -18.00
C GLN A 45 14.56 1.59 -16.68
N ASP A 46 15.76 2.15 -16.76
CA ASP A 46 16.53 2.56 -15.58
C ASP A 46 15.79 3.64 -14.78
N ILE A 47 15.89 3.54 -13.47
CA ILE A 47 15.36 4.52 -12.51
C ILE A 47 16.48 5.29 -11.80
N PHE A 48 17.69 4.74 -11.78
CA PHE A 48 18.91 5.40 -11.29
C PHE A 48 19.87 5.61 -12.46
N PHE A 49 20.21 6.86 -12.76
CA PHE A 49 21.11 7.23 -13.85
C PHE A 49 22.49 7.65 -13.33
N SER A 50 22.57 7.99 -12.05
CA SER A 50 23.79 8.36 -11.35
C SER A 50 23.76 7.92 -9.88
N VAL A 51 24.94 7.93 -9.24
CA VAL A 51 25.07 7.68 -7.79
C VAL A 51 24.27 8.70 -6.98
N ASP A 52 24.22 9.95 -7.41
CA ASP A 52 23.48 11.01 -6.71
C ASP A 52 21.97 10.77 -6.73
N ASP A 53 21.45 10.14 -7.78
CA ASP A 53 20.04 9.76 -7.83
C ASP A 53 19.72 8.67 -6.80
N THR A 54 20.63 7.72 -6.64
CA THR A 54 20.47 6.64 -5.65
C THR A 54 20.53 7.21 -4.23
N LYS A 55 21.46 8.12 -3.95
CA LYS A 55 21.55 8.83 -2.66
C LYS A 55 20.31 9.68 -2.37
N TYR A 56 19.78 10.37 -3.38
CA TYR A 56 18.56 11.14 -3.22
C TYR A 56 17.34 10.24 -2.94
N PHE A 57 17.27 9.07 -3.57
CA PHE A 57 16.23 8.10 -3.24
C PHE A 57 16.35 7.59 -1.80
N GLU A 58 17.56 7.29 -1.34
CA GLU A 58 17.81 6.91 0.06
C GLU A 58 17.43 8.01 1.06
N SER A 59 17.65 9.29 0.73
CA SER A 59 17.21 10.39 1.59
C SER A 59 15.69 10.48 1.68
N LEU A 60 14.95 10.26 0.57
CA LEU A 60 13.49 10.18 0.58
C LEU A 60 12.97 9.03 1.43
N VAL A 61 13.65 7.88 1.41
CA VAL A 61 13.33 6.73 2.26
C VAL A 61 13.52 7.08 3.73
N SER A 62 14.67 7.66 4.09
CA SER A 62 14.97 8.09 5.46
C SER A 62 13.97 9.13 5.98
N GLU A 63 13.63 10.13 5.17
CA GLU A 63 12.59 11.12 5.51
C GLU A 63 11.21 10.49 5.68
N GLY A 64 10.87 9.52 4.82
CA GLY A 64 9.62 8.77 4.90
C GLY A 64 9.47 8.05 6.24
N ILE A 65 10.54 7.42 6.74
CA ILE A 65 10.56 6.74 8.04
C ILE A 65 10.24 7.73 9.15
N LYS A 66 10.95 8.87 9.19
CA LYS A 66 10.71 9.94 10.19
C LYS A 66 9.29 10.48 10.13
N ARG A 67 8.73 10.61 8.93
CA ARG A 67 7.40 11.20 8.70
C ARG A 67 6.25 10.26 9.02
N PHE A 68 6.39 8.97 8.74
CA PHE A 68 5.26 8.02 8.77
C PHE A 68 5.42 6.91 9.82
N GLY A 69 6.57 6.82 10.49
CA GLY A 69 6.81 5.86 11.58
C GLY A 69 6.84 4.39 11.16
N HIS A 70 7.05 4.11 9.88
CA HIS A 70 7.23 2.74 9.40
C HIS A 70 8.67 2.26 9.61
N ARG A 71 8.90 0.96 9.55
CA ARG A 71 10.22 0.34 9.68
C ARG A 71 10.62 -0.34 8.39
N ILE A 72 11.92 -0.33 8.07
CA ILE A 72 12.48 -1.07 6.94
C ILE A 72 13.45 -2.10 7.47
N HIS A 73 13.26 -3.35 7.05
CA HIS A 73 14.04 -4.50 7.51
C HIS A 73 15.04 -5.00 6.46
N CYS A 74 14.81 -4.70 5.18
CA CYS A 74 15.72 -5.07 4.10
C CYS A 74 15.45 -4.23 2.85
N TYR A 75 16.49 -3.96 2.05
CA TYR A 75 16.37 -3.23 0.79
C TYR A 75 17.40 -3.68 -0.26
N CYS A 76 17.08 -3.45 -1.53
CA CYS A 76 18.04 -3.50 -2.62
C CYS A 76 17.62 -2.55 -3.75
N TRP A 77 18.51 -1.61 -4.11
CA TRP A 77 18.30 -0.62 -5.17
C TRP A 77 18.99 -1.06 -6.45
N MET A 78 18.25 -1.76 -7.31
CA MET A 78 18.73 -2.15 -8.64
C MET A 78 18.56 -0.98 -9.62
N LYS A 79 19.34 -0.98 -10.71
CA LYS A 79 19.34 0.12 -11.68
C LYS A 79 17.95 0.49 -12.23
N ASN A 80 17.11 -0.51 -12.45
CA ASN A 80 15.77 -0.38 -13.04
C ASN A 80 14.61 -0.74 -12.08
N HIS A 81 14.89 -1.11 -10.84
CA HIS A 81 13.84 -1.38 -9.83
C HIS A 81 14.40 -1.36 -8.41
N VAL A 82 13.53 -1.18 -7.43
CA VAL A 82 13.88 -1.26 -6.00
C VAL A 82 13.05 -2.33 -5.32
N HIS A 83 13.66 -3.01 -4.35
CA HIS A 83 13.01 -3.94 -3.43
C HIS A 83 13.10 -3.43 -1.99
N LEU A 84 12.01 -3.61 -1.25
CA LEU A 84 11.89 -3.20 0.16
C LEU A 84 11.15 -4.27 0.95
N VAL A 85 11.61 -4.55 2.17
CA VAL A 85 10.80 -5.16 3.23
C VAL A 85 10.40 -4.06 4.19
N ILE A 86 9.14 -3.66 4.13
CA ILE A 86 8.59 -2.56 4.92
C ILE A 86 7.54 -3.09 5.89
N GLN A 87 7.70 -2.75 7.16
CA GLN A 87 6.70 -2.98 8.19
C GLN A 87 5.97 -1.66 8.45
N ILE A 88 4.67 -1.65 8.24
CA ILE A 88 3.84 -0.44 8.44
C ILE A 88 3.19 -0.45 9.81
N ALA A 89 2.88 0.74 10.33
CA ALA A 89 2.06 0.93 11.52
C ALA A 89 0.66 1.41 11.09
N ASN A 90 0.27 2.62 11.50
CA ASN A 90 -1.05 3.18 11.20
C ASN A 90 -1.14 3.84 9.82
N THR A 91 0.00 4.25 9.25
CA THR A 91 0.02 4.91 7.94
C THR A 91 -0.10 3.88 6.82
N PRO A 92 -1.08 4.01 5.91
CA PRO A 92 -1.20 3.10 4.78
C PRO A 92 0.04 3.05 3.90
N LEU A 93 0.43 1.84 3.50
CA LEU A 93 1.56 1.60 2.61
C LEU A 93 1.50 2.44 1.33
N SER A 94 0.29 2.65 0.78
CA SER A 94 0.05 3.50 -0.38
C SER A 94 0.53 4.93 -0.18
N LYS A 95 0.29 5.53 0.98
CA LYS A 95 0.70 6.90 1.30
C LYS A 95 2.21 7.01 1.40
N ILE A 96 2.87 6.02 2.02
CA ILE A 96 4.33 5.96 2.16
C ILE A 96 4.99 5.86 0.78
N ILE A 97 4.61 4.85 0.01
CA ILE A 97 5.26 4.59 -1.29
C ILE A 97 4.93 5.69 -2.30
N GLN A 98 3.70 6.24 -2.29
CA GLN A 98 3.35 7.38 -3.15
C GLN A 98 4.20 8.60 -2.85
N ASN A 99 4.46 8.90 -1.57
CA ASN A 99 5.32 10.03 -1.19
C ASN A 99 6.73 9.89 -1.78
N ILE A 100 7.34 8.70 -1.62
CA ILE A 100 8.68 8.40 -2.13
C ILE A 100 8.70 8.45 -3.66
N SER A 101 7.83 7.67 -4.32
CA SER A 101 7.85 7.50 -5.77
C SER A 101 7.52 8.80 -6.52
N PHE A 102 6.60 9.61 -5.99
CA PHE A 102 6.21 10.87 -6.61
C PHE A 102 7.35 11.90 -6.55
N ARG A 103 7.93 12.12 -5.36
CA ARG A 103 9.03 13.07 -5.17
C ARG A 103 10.26 12.67 -5.98
N TYR A 104 10.56 11.38 -6.02
CA TYR A 104 11.67 10.88 -6.83
C TYR A 104 11.44 11.05 -8.33
N THR A 105 10.23 10.76 -8.83
CA THR A 105 9.88 10.96 -10.24
C THR A 105 10.02 12.44 -10.63
N LEU A 106 9.58 13.36 -9.76
CA LEU A 106 9.72 14.80 -10.00
C LEU A 106 11.20 15.22 -10.06
N TYR A 107 12.01 14.75 -9.12
CA TYR A 107 13.46 15.01 -9.11
C TYR A 107 14.14 14.53 -10.40
N ILE A 108 13.88 13.29 -10.83
CA ILE A 108 14.47 12.73 -12.06
C ILE A 108 13.98 13.49 -13.30
N ASN A 109 12.68 13.80 -13.37
CA ASN A 109 12.13 14.54 -14.50
C ASN A 109 12.76 15.94 -14.62
N ASN A 110 12.96 16.62 -13.49
CA ASN A 110 13.61 17.93 -13.47
C ASN A 110 15.10 17.85 -13.81
N LYS A 111 15.84 16.91 -13.20
CA LYS A 111 17.29 16.76 -13.40
C LYS A 111 17.66 16.38 -14.82
N TYR A 112 16.85 15.55 -15.47
CA TYR A 112 17.13 15.00 -16.80
C TYR A 112 16.24 15.59 -17.90
N SER A 113 15.50 16.68 -17.61
CA SER A 113 14.55 17.30 -18.55
C SER A 113 13.57 16.33 -19.19
N ARG A 114 13.14 15.32 -18.42
CA ARG A 114 12.21 14.26 -18.86
C ARG A 114 10.77 14.65 -18.52
N LYS A 115 9.83 14.02 -19.22
CA LYS A 115 8.39 14.11 -18.94
C LYS A 115 7.79 12.72 -18.83
N GLY A 116 6.68 12.61 -18.11
CA GLY A 116 5.92 11.37 -17.95
C GLY A 116 6.34 10.52 -16.75
N HIS A 117 5.93 9.25 -16.77
CA HIS A 117 6.11 8.32 -15.66
C HIS A 117 7.50 7.69 -15.63
N LEU A 118 8.16 7.74 -14.48
CA LEU A 118 9.40 7.02 -14.25
C LEU A 118 9.14 5.54 -13.93
N PHE A 119 8.20 5.27 -13.01
CA PHE A 119 7.85 3.92 -12.57
C PHE A 119 6.70 3.30 -13.38
N HIS A 120 6.68 1.98 -13.47
CA HIS A 120 5.62 1.20 -14.11
C HIS A 120 4.35 1.20 -13.24
N GLY A 121 3.45 2.14 -13.52
CA GLY A 121 2.15 2.23 -12.88
C GLY A 121 2.21 2.20 -11.35
N ARG A 122 1.46 1.28 -10.75
CA ARG A 122 1.36 1.09 -9.31
C ARG A 122 2.49 0.19 -8.81
N TYR A 123 3.11 0.55 -7.67
CA TYR A 123 4.01 -0.35 -6.95
C TYR A 123 3.35 -1.71 -6.67
N LYS A 124 4.16 -2.78 -6.70
CA LYS A 124 3.76 -4.10 -6.21
C LYS A 124 3.98 -4.15 -4.70
N ALA A 125 3.01 -4.72 -3.98
CA ALA A 125 3.13 -5.02 -2.58
C ALA A 125 2.53 -6.40 -2.30
N ILE A 126 3.32 -7.25 -1.67
CA ILE A 126 2.93 -8.59 -1.22
C ILE A 126 3.00 -8.56 0.30
N LEU A 127 1.91 -8.85 1.00
CA LEU A 127 1.90 -9.02 2.45
C LEU A 127 2.68 -10.30 2.79
N VAL A 128 3.58 -10.24 3.76
CA VAL A 128 4.51 -11.31 4.12
C VAL A 128 4.20 -11.76 5.53
N ASP A 129 4.04 -13.07 5.70
CA ASP A 129 4.11 -13.71 7.01
C ASP A 129 5.56 -13.65 7.50
N PRO A 130 5.85 -12.89 8.58
CA PRO A 130 7.21 -12.75 9.05
C PRO A 130 7.78 -14.04 9.61
N GLN A 131 6.95 -14.96 10.12
CA GLN A 131 7.41 -16.22 10.70
C GLN A 131 7.87 -17.21 9.64
N SER A 132 7.14 -17.29 8.52
CA SER A 132 7.38 -18.31 7.50
C SER A 132 8.29 -17.83 6.36
N TYR A 133 8.23 -16.54 5.98
CA TYR A 133 8.83 -16.08 4.72
C TYR A 133 9.81 -14.92 4.84
N LEU A 134 9.95 -14.26 6.00
CA LEU A 134 10.80 -13.08 6.12
C LEU A 134 12.26 -13.37 5.81
N LEU A 135 12.85 -14.41 6.41
CA LEU A 135 14.25 -14.76 6.20
C LEU A 135 14.55 -15.06 4.73
N GLN A 136 13.68 -15.86 4.10
CA GLN A 136 13.81 -16.22 2.69
C GLN A 136 13.67 -15.00 1.78
N LEU A 137 12.79 -14.06 2.11
CA LEU A 137 12.65 -12.80 1.39
C LEU A 137 13.89 -11.90 1.54
N VAL A 138 14.44 -11.78 2.75
CA VAL A 138 15.68 -11.02 3.01
C VAL A 138 16.83 -11.61 2.21
N ARG A 139 16.99 -12.95 2.21
CA ARG A 139 17.95 -13.67 1.35
C ARG A 139 17.72 -13.34 -0.12
N TYR A 140 16.47 -13.44 -0.58
CA TYR A 140 16.12 -13.15 -1.97
C TYR A 140 16.50 -11.73 -2.41
N ILE A 141 16.25 -10.73 -1.56
CA ILE A 141 16.54 -9.32 -1.86
C ILE A 141 18.05 -9.04 -1.82
N ASN A 142 18.77 -9.53 -0.82
CA ASN A 142 20.21 -9.28 -0.72
C ASN A 142 21.03 -10.03 -1.79
N LEU A 143 20.52 -11.16 -2.31
CA LEU A 143 21.13 -11.91 -3.41
C LEU A 143 20.71 -11.43 -4.80
N ASN A 144 19.81 -10.45 -4.93
CA ASN A 144 19.36 -9.96 -6.22
C ASN A 144 20.51 -9.46 -7.13
N PRO A 145 21.49 -8.68 -6.62
CA PRO A 145 22.63 -8.23 -7.41
C PRO A 145 23.50 -9.37 -7.94
N VAL A 146 23.69 -10.43 -7.14
CA VAL A 146 24.45 -11.62 -7.52
C VAL A 146 23.71 -12.41 -8.59
N ARG A 147 22.41 -12.65 -8.39
CA ARG A 147 21.55 -13.35 -9.34
C ARG A 147 21.43 -12.61 -10.68
N ALA A 148 21.48 -11.28 -10.65
CA ALA A 148 21.54 -10.43 -11.83
C ALA A 148 22.94 -10.36 -12.47
N LYS A 149 23.94 -11.08 -11.93
CA LYS A 149 25.34 -11.11 -12.38
C LYS A 149 26.00 -9.72 -12.40
N ILE A 150 25.58 -8.82 -11.52
CA ILE A 150 26.17 -7.48 -11.37
C ILE A 150 27.44 -7.56 -10.52
N VAL A 151 27.44 -8.45 -9.53
CA VAL A 151 28.55 -8.72 -8.62
C VAL A 151 28.67 -10.22 -8.37
N ASN A 152 29.83 -10.70 -7.92
CA ASN A 152 30.02 -12.10 -7.58
C ASN A 152 29.59 -12.40 -6.14
N LYS A 153 29.73 -11.42 -5.25
CA LYS A 153 29.40 -11.55 -3.83
C LYS A 153 28.46 -10.43 -3.37
N PRO A 154 27.51 -10.70 -2.46
CA PRO A 154 26.54 -9.70 -2.03
C PRO A 154 27.17 -8.47 -1.34
N GLU A 155 28.32 -8.59 -0.69
CA GLU A 155 29.05 -7.48 -0.05
C GLU A 155 29.67 -6.48 -1.04
N GLU A 156 29.86 -6.88 -2.29
CA GLU A 156 30.38 -6.03 -3.37
C GLU A 156 29.32 -5.04 -3.85
N TYR A 157 28.03 -5.32 -3.62
CA TYR A 157 26.96 -4.42 -4.00
C TYR A 157 26.67 -3.39 -2.90
N ARG A 158 26.94 -2.11 -3.21
CA ARG A 158 26.77 -1.01 -2.25
C ARG A 158 25.30 -0.73 -1.88
N TRP A 159 24.40 -0.96 -2.83
CA TRP A 159 23.02 -0.47 -2.74
C TRP A 159 22.03 -1.53 -2.26
N SER A 160 22.48 -2.43 -1.37
CA SER A 160 21.62 -3.38 -0.67
C SER A 160 21.85 -3.33 0.83
N SER A 161 20.90 -3.86 1.59
CA SER A 161 21.00 -3.93 3.04
C SER A 161 22.11 -4.86 3.54
N TYR A 162 22.63 -5.77 2.71
CA TYR A 162 23.58 -6.81 3.16
C TYR A 162 24.79 -6.23 3.90
N ARG A 163 25.41 -5.16 3.36
CA ARG A 163 26.56 -4.51 4.01
C ARG A 163 26.21 -3.89 5.37
N ALA A 164 25.00 -3.37 5.52
CA ALA A 164 24.53 -2.81 6.79
C ALA A 164 24.30 -3.91 7.85
N TYR A 165 23.78 -5.07 7.46
CA TYR A 165 23.72 -6.25 8.34
C TYR A 165 25.12 -6.65 8.85
N LEU A 166 26.15 -6.55 8.00
CA LEU A 166 27.53 -6.84 8.39
C LEU A 166 28.22 -5.71 9.18
N GLY A 167 27.53 -4.61 9.50
CA GLY A 167 28.14 -3.43 10.12
C GLY A 167 29.16 -2.70 9.23
N LYS A 168 29.23 -3.03 7.93
CA LYS A 168 30.16 -2.45 6.94
C LYS A 168 29.62 -1.18 6.26
N SER A 169 28.42 -0.75 6.63
CA SER A 169 27.78 0.48 6.15
C SER A 169 26.87 1.03 7.25
N SER A 170 26.95 2.33 7.52
CA SER A 170 25.99 3.02 8.37
C SER A 170 24.68 3.22 7.59
N CYS A 171 23.58 2.73 8.14
CA CYS A 171 22.24 2.92 7.60
C CYS A 171 21.27 3.04 8.78
N ASP A 172 21.26 4.22 9.41
CA ASP A 172 20.62 4.44 10.71
C ASP A 172 19.11 4.17 10.74
N TRP A 173 18.48 4.17 9.56
CA TRP A 173 17.06 3.94 9.40
C TRP A 173 16.69 2.48 9.15
N LEU A 174 17.67 1.61 8.90
CA LEU A 174 17.46 0.18 8.68
C LEU A 174 17.42 -0.56 10.03
N ILE A 175 16.39 -1.36 10.24
CA ILE A 175 16.25 -2.22 11.42
C ILE A 175 16.74 -3.63 11.07
N THR A 176 17.89 -4.02 11.60
CA THR A 176 18.49 -5.34 11.34
C THR A 176 18.23 -6.33 12.48
N ASP A 177 18.14 -5.83 13.71
CA ASP A 177 18.04 -6.67 14.92
C ASP A 177 16.83 -7.62 14.89
N PHE A 178 15.69 -7.20 14.34
CA PHE A 178 14.50 -8.06 14.24
C PHE A 178 14.71 -9.27 13.31
N VAL A 179 15.47 -9.12 12.23
CA VAL A 179 15.79 -10.25 11.34
C VAL A 179 16.89 -11.11 11.95
N LEU A 180 17.88 -10.49 12.58
CA LEU A 180 18.96 -11.20 13.27
C LEU A 180 18.45 -12.03 14.45
N SER A 181 17.40 -11.60 15.15
CA SER A 181 16.82 -12.33 16.27
C SER A 181 16.17 -13.66 15.91
N PHE A 182 15.95 -13.95 14.62
CA PHE A 182 15.50 -15.29 14.19
C PHE A 182 16.63 -16.32 14.19
N PHE A 183 17.89 -15.89 14.28
CA PHE A 183 19.06 -16.78 14.25
C PHE A 183 19.57 -17.10 15.65
N SER A 184 19.89 -16.06 16.44
CA SER A 184 20.35 -16.21 17.83
C SER A 184 20.06 -14.93 18.63
N GLU A 185 19.95 -15.06 19.95
CA GLU A 185 19.94 -13.92 20.88
C GLU A 185 21.34 -13.28 20.99
N ASN A 186 22.40 -14.06 20.78
CA ASN A 186 23.76 -13.55 20.74
C ASN A 186 24.04 -12.89 19.38
N LYS A 187 24.30 -11.58 19.39
CA LYS A 187 24.51 -10.78 18.17
C LYS A 187 25.64 -11.30 17.27
N SER A 188 26.73 -11.82 17.84
CA SER A 188 27.85 -12.34 17.06
C SER A 188 27.50 -13.67 16.38
N GLU A 189 26.81 -14.56 17.09
CA GLU A 189 26.32 -15.83 16.53
C GLU A 189 25.27 -15.58 15.45
N ALA A 190 24.28 -14.73 15.75
CA ALA A 190 23.23 -14.36 14.81
C ALA A 190 23.80 -13.79 13.50
N LEU A 191 24.88 -13.01 13.58
CA LEU A 191 25.54 -12.46 12.40
C LEU A 191 26.29 -13.52 11.59
N ASN A 192 26.89 -14.51 12.25
CA ASN A 192 27.56 -15.63 11.58
C ASN A 192 26.53 -16.53 10.89
N ASP A 193 25.46 -16.88 11.58
CA ASP A 193 24.38 -17.71 11.05
C ASP A 193 23.64 -17.00 9.92
N TYR A 194 23.39 -15.70 10.04
CA TYR A 194 22.84 -14.89 8.96
C TYR A 194 23.76 -14.89 7.72
N GLN A 195 25.07 -14.74 7.89
CA GLN A 195 26.01 -14.79 6.77
C GLN A 195 25.99 -16.15 6.08
N GLN A 196 26.07 -17.24 6.87
CA GLN A 196 25.98 -18.60 6.33
C GLN A 196 24.66 -18.81 5.59
N PHE A 197 23.56 -18.37 6.20
CA PHE A 197 22.24 -18.40 5.58
C PHE A 197 22.21 -17.64 4.25
N ILE A 198 22.83 -16.47 4.10
CA ILE A 198 22.87 -15.78 2.79
C ILE A 198 23.71 -16.56 1.78
N VAL A 199 24.86 -17.10 2.20
CA VAL A 199 25.78 -17.86 1.34
C VAL A 199 25.14 -19.14 0.81
N ASP A 200 24.42 -19.89 1.65
CA ASP A 200 23.71 -21.11 1.24
C ASP A 200 22.68 -20.83 0.13
N GLY A 201 22.16 -19.61 0.08
CA GLY A 201 21.21 -19.15 -0.94
C GLY A 201 21.81 -18.83 -2.31
N LEU A 202 23.14 -18.81 -2.45
CA LEU A 202 23.82 -18.42 -3.70
C LEU A 202 23.51 -19.36 -4.87
N GLN A 203 23.28 -20.64 -4.58
CA GLN A 203 22.95 -21.66 -5.58
C GLN A 203 21.45 -21.77 -5.86
N GLU A 204 20.61 -21.07 -5.09
CA GLU A 204 19.17 -21.10 -5.33
C GLU A 204 18.80 -20.38 -6.63
N GLY A 205 18.02 -21.06 -7.45
CA GLY A 205 17.44 -20.51 -8.67
C GLY A 205 16.42 -19.40 -8.42
N TYR A 206 15.82 -18.92 -9.51
CA TYR A 206 14.80 -17.87 -9.45
C TYR A 206 13.52 -18.36 -8.73
N ARG A 207 13.16 -17.66 -7.66
CA ARG A 207 11.98 -17.91 -6.83
C ARG A 207 10.82 -17.01 -7.28
N LYS A 208 9.84 -17.57 -7.99
CA LYS A 208 8.70 -16.85 -8.60
C LYS A 208 7.76 -16.24 -7.55
N GLU A 209 7.62 -16.88 -6.41
CA GLU A 209 6.73 -16.48 -5.31
C GLU A 209 7.10 -15.11 -4.72
N PHE A 210 8.37 -14.72 -4.68
CA PHE A 210 8.75 -13.38 -4.21
C PHE A 210 8.50 -12.29 -5.24
N ASN A 211 8.29 -12.65 -6.51
CA ASN A 211 7.84 -11.68 -7.49
C ASN A 211 6.34 -11.64 -7.62
N ASN A 212 5.63 -12.74 -7.36
CA ASN A 212 4.22 -12.88 -7.68
C ASN A 212 3.27 -13.14 -6.51
N GLY A 213 3.74 -13.47 -5.30
CA GLY A 213 2.93 -13.95 -4.18
C GLY A 213 2.34 -15.35 -4.41
N SER A 214 1.59 -15.86 -3.44
CA SER A 214 0.69 -17.02 -3.57
C SER A 214 -0.79 -16.56 -3.65
N ALA A 215 -1.69 -17.47 -4.06
CA ALA A 215 -3.15 -17.34 -4.08
C ALA A 215 -3.71 -15.92 -4.35
N GLN A 216 -3.62 -15.44 -5.60
CA GLN A 216 -4.01 -14.09 -6.09
C GLN A 216 -2.91 -13.03 -6.01
N GLY A 217 -1.73 -13.39 -5.51
CA GLY A 217 -0.47 -12.66 -5.71
C GLY A 217 -0.28 -11.42 -4.84
N LEU A 218 -0.97 -11.40 -3.70
CA LEU A 218 -0.96 -10.30 -2.74
C LEU A 218 -0.49 -10.71 -1.34
N VAL A 219 -0.34 -12.02 -1.08
CA VAL A 219 0.07 -12.56 0.22
C VAL A 219 1.14 -13.64 0.01
N LEU A 220 2.09 -13.73 0.93
CA LEU A 220 3.13 -14.74 1.03
C LEU A 220 3.19 -15.22 2.47
N GLY A 221 2.43 -16.27 2.78
CA GLY A 221 2.30 -16.83 4.11
C GLY A 221 1.87 -18.28 4.06
N ASN A 222 1.93 -18.96 5.20
CA ASN A 222 1.37 -20.30 5.34
C ASN A 222 -0.18 -20.25 5.24
N ASP A 223 -0.82 -21.40 5.14
CA ASP A 223 -2.28 -21.49 4.92
C ASP A 223 -3.06 -20.78 6.03
N GLN A 224 -2.63 -20.94 7.30
CA GLN A 224 -3.25 -20.27 8.45
C GLN A 224 -3.18 -18.74 8.32
N PHE A 225 -2.01 -18.18 8.01
CA PHE A 225 -1.82 -16.75 7.84
C PHE A 225 -2.66 -16.20 6.68
N VAL A 226 -2.74 -16.94 5.57
CA VAL A 226 -3.57 -16.55 4.43
C VAL A 226 -5.04 -16.51 4.84
N GLU A 227 -5.54 -17.52 5.56
CA GLU A 227 -6.91 -17.54 6.06
C GLU A 227 -7.20 -16.37 7.03
N GLU A 228 -6.32 -16.11 7.99
CA GLU A 228 -6.46 -15.00 8.95
C GLU A 228 -6.54 -13.65 8.22
N VAL A 229 -5.69 -13.46 7.21
CA VAL A 229 -5.67 -12.26 6.38
C VAL A 229 -6.96 -12.11 5.56
N LEU A 230 -7.45 -13.20 4.95
CA LEU A 230 -8.68 -13.19 4.17
C LEU A 230 -9.89 -12.89 5.06
N LYS A 231 -10.00 -13.54 6.23
CA LYS A 231 -11.06 -13.26 7.22
C LYS A 231 -11.03 -11.83 7.72
N ALA A 232 -9.84 -11.27 7.99
CA ALA A 232 -9.69 -9.87 8.38
C ALA A 232 -10.09 -8.89 7.26
N ALA A 233 -9.85 -9.25 6.00
CA ALA A 233 -10.26 -8.45 4.85
C ALA A 233 -11.78 -8.52 4.59
N GLU A 234 -12.38 -9.70 4.79
CA GLU A 234 -13.82 -9.94 4.64
C GLU A 234 -14.63 -9.25 5.74
N SER A 235 -14.26 -9.46 7.00
CA SER A 235 -14.89 -8.75 8.14
C SER A 235 -14.83 -7.24 7.95
N LYS A 236 -13.71 -6.68 7.50
CA LYS A 236 -13.62 -5.25 7.20
C LYS A 236 -14.61 -4.79 6.12
N ASN A 237 -14.94 -5.63 5.14
CA ASN A 237 -15.93 -5.31 4.10
C ASN A 237 -17.38 -5.47 4.61
N GLU A 238 -17.64 -6.36 5.56
CA GLU A 238 -18.99 -6.54 6.16
C GLU A 238 -19.47 -5.30 6.92
N TYR A 239 -18.55 -4.51 7.51
CA TYR A 239 -18.89 -3.27 8.23
C TYR A 239 -18.80 -1.99 7.36
N LEU A 240 -18.62 -2.10 6.04
CA LEU A 240 -18.60 -0.91 5.18
C LEU A 240 -20.01 -0.42 4.90
N ILE A 241 -20.25 0.85 5.20
CA ILE A 241 -21.54 1.51 5.08
C ILE A 241 -21.82 1.83 3.62
N SER A 242 -23.05 1.61 3.17
CA SER A 242 -23.45 1.96 1.79
C SER A 242 -23.36 3.47 1.55
N MET A 243 -23.03 3.86 0.30
CA MET A 243 -23.04 5.27 -0.12
C MET A 243 -24.37 5.96 0.25
N GLU A 244 -25.48 5.28 0.00
CA GLU A 244 -26.84 5.78 0.25
C GLU A 244 -27.08 6.04 1.74
N LYS A 245 -26.63 5.13 2.62
CA LYS A 245 -26.76 5.28 4.07
C LYS A 245 -25.89 6.43 4.59
N ILE A 246 -24.67 6.60 4.07
CA ILE A 246 -23.80 7.74 4.38
C ILE A 246 -24.46 9.05 3.95
N ILE A 247 -24.90 9.15 2.69
CA ILE A 247 -25.53 10.37 2.15
C ILE A 247 -26.76 10.73 2.98
N THR A 248 -27.65 9.76 3.21
CA THR A 248 -28.92 9.99 3.90
C THR A 248 -28.71 10.46 5.33
N SER A 249 -27.76 9.84 6.06
CA SER A 249 -27.48 10.23 7.44
C SER A 249 -26.91 11.65 7.50
N VAL A 250 -25.90 11.97 6.68
CA VAL A 250 -25.33 13.31 6.67
C VAL A 250 -26.36 14.36 6.24
N CYS A 251 -27.11 14.12 5.16
CA CYS A 251 -28.15 15.05 4.72
C CYS A 251 -29.21 15.30 5.78
N ARG A 252 -29.57 14.27 6.58
CA ARG A 252 -30.48 14.41 7.72
C ARG A 252 -29.90 15.30 8.82
N SER A 253 -28.63 15.12 9.19
CA SER A 253 -27.99 15.95 10.22
C SER A 253 -27.87 17.43 9.81
N PHE A 254 -27.82 17.70 8.50
CA PHE A 254 -27.80 19.06 7.93
C PHE A 254 -29.18 19.58 7.49
N ASN A 255 -30.25 18.79 7.68
CA ASN A 255 -31.60 19.11 7.26
C ASN A 255 -31.71 19.57 5.78
N ILE A 256 -31.00 18.88 4.88
CA ILE A 256 -31.06 19.12 3.43
C ILE A 256 -31.56 17.89 2.68
N ASN A 257 -32.09 18.08 1.47
CA ASN A 257 -32.48 16.98 0.61
C ASN A 257 -31.25 16.44 -0.17
N ASN A 258 -31.15 15.11 -0.30
CA ASN A 258 -30.11 14.43 -1.08
C ASN A 258 -29.96 15.00 -2.51
N GLN A 259 -31.05 15.45 -3.14
CA GLN A 259 -31.04 16.03 -4.49
C GLN A 259 -30.22 17.33 -4.58
N GLU A 260 -30.16 18.11 -3.50
CA GLU A 260 -29.40 19.37 -3.42
C GLU A 260 -27.89 19.15 -3.59
N LEU A 261 -27.40 17.95 -3.25
CA LEU A 261 -26.02 17.56 -3.47
C LEU A 261 -25.63 17.54 -4.94
N THR A 262 -26.58 17.36 -5.86
CA THR A 262 -26.33 17.31 -7.31
C THR A 262 -26.44 18.69 -7.97
N LEU A 263 -27.22 19.60 -7.37
CA LEU A 263 -27.52 20.91 -7.94
C LEU A 263 -26.28 21.82 -7.97
N PRO A 264 -26.07 22.58 -9.07
CA PRO A 264 -25.04 23.61 -9.10
C PRO A 264 -25.30 24.62 -7.98
N SER A 265 -24.39 24.68 -7.01
CA SER A 265 -24.52 25.60 -5.88
C SER A 265 -23.14 26.15 -5.54
N ARG A 266 -23.09 27.48 -5.32
CA ARG A 266 -21.93 28.19 -4.75
C ARG A 266 -22.05 28.35 -3.23
N ALA A 267 -23.08 27.78 -2.61
CA ALA A 267 -23.26 27.83 -1.17
C ALA A 267 -22.12 27.09 -0.48
N ARG A 268 -21.49 27.78 0.48
CA ARG A 268 -20.36 27.25 1.25
C ARG A 268 -20.76 26.00 2.06
N GLU A 269 -22.01 25.98 2.52
CA GLU A 269 -22.60 24.88 3.29
C GLU A 269 -22.73 23.58 2.49
N ILE A 270 -23.35 23.60 1.29
CA ILE A 270 -23.46 22.40 0.43
C ILE A 270 -22.07 21.86 0.06
N SER A 271 -21.09 22.75 -0.14
CA SER A 271 -19.71 22.35 -0.42
C SER A 271 -19.05 21.66 0.78
N LYS A 272 -19.32 22.12 2.01
CA LYS A 272 -18.90 21.45 3.25
C LYS A 272 -19.55 20.07 3.37
N ILE A 273 -20.85 19.96 3.12
CA ILE A 273 -21.59 18.68 3.22
C ILE A 273 -21.04 17.64 2.23
N ARG A 274 -20.84 18.02 0.97
CA ARG A 274 -20.20 17.15 -0.04
C ARG A 274 -18.83 16.65 0.41
N THR A 275 -18.07 17.52 1.08
CA THR A 275 -16.73 17.19 1.60
C THR A 275 -16.80 16.20 2.77
N ILE A 276 -17.75 16.38 3.68
CA ILE A 276 -17.98 15.45 4.81
C ILE A 276 -18.41 14.08 4.29
N ILE A 277 -19.38 14.01 3.37
CA ILE A 277 -19.80 12.75 2.77
C ILE A 277 -18.63 12.07 2.05
N ALA A 278 -17.86 12.82 1.26
CA ALA A 278 -16.69 12.29 0.58
C ALA A 278 -15.64 11.75 1.57
N TYR A 279 -15.43 12.45 2.69
CA TYR A 279 -14.56 11.97 3.76
C TYR A 279 -15.09 10.67 4.37
N LEU A 280 -16.35 10.62 4.76
CA LEU A 280 -16.97 9.42 5.36
C LEU A 280 -16.99 8.23 4.40
N ILE A 281 -17.22 8.46 3.10
CA ILE A 281 -17.11 7.43 2.06
C ILE A 281 -15.68 6.87 2.00
N MET A 282 -14.67 7.71 2.14
CA MET A 282 -13.28 7.26 2.12
C MET A 282 -12.86 6.52 3.40
N GLU A 283 -13.50 6.79 4.54
CA GLU A 283 -13.17 6.15 5.82
C GLU A 283 -14.01 4.88 6.08
N TYR A 284 -15.31 4.91 5.76
CA TYR A 284 -16.30 3.91 6.15
C TYR A 284 -17.13 3.36 4.99
N GLY A 285 -17.02 3.96 3.80
CA GLY A 285 -17.89 3.63 2.67
C GLY A 285 -17.48 2.35 1.93
N ASN A 286 -18.47 1.61 1.45
CA ASN A 286 -18.27 0.49 0.53
C ASN A 286 -18.09 0.91 -0.95
N CYS A 287 -17.91 2.22 -1.21
CA CYS A 287 -17.80 2.79 -2.55
C CYS A 287 -16.58 3.68 -2.66
N SER A 288 -16.13 3.89 -3.89
CA SER A 288 -15.02 4.79 -4.19
C SER A 288 -15.46 6.26 -4.22
N LEU A 289 -14.52 7.16 -3.92
CA LEU A 289 -14.72 8.60 -4.13
C LEU A 289 -15.15 8.92 -5.57
N THR A 290 -14.67 8.15 -6.55
CA THR A 290 -15.05 8.30 -7.96
C THR A 290 -16.52 8.02 -8.20
N GLU A 291 -17.08 6.99 -7.56
CA GLU A 291 -18.51 6.67 -7.66
C GLU A 291 -19.34 7.76 -7.01
N TYR A 292 -18.92 8.27 -5.85
CA TYR A 292 -19.58 9.39 -5.21
C TYR A 292 -19.57 10.65 -6.08
N CYS A 293 -18.41 11.02 -6.64
CA CYS A 293 -18.27 12.16 -7.54
C CYS A 293 -19.17 12.04 -8.77
N ARG A 294 -19.30 10.83 -9.33
CA ARG A 294 -20.25 10.55 -10.43
C ARG A 294 -21.69 10.77 -9.98
N PHE A 295 -22.06 10.28 -8.79
CA PHE A 295 -23.39 10.47 -8.21
C PHE A 295 -23.73 11.96 -8.05
N ILE A 296 -22.83 12.78 -7.48
CA ILE A 296 -23.08 14.22 -7.28
C ILE A 296 -22.76 15.10 -8.49
N ARG A 297 -22.30 14.51 -9.59
CA ARG A 297 -21.87 15.21 -10.82
C ARG A 297 -20.80 16.29 -10.55
N ARG A 298 -19.76 15.95 -9.80
CA ARG A 298 -18.64 16.86 -9.47
C ARG A 298 -17.30 16.26 -9.87
N ASP A 299 -16.34 17.17 -10.09
CA ASP A 299 -14.98 16.81 -10.41
C ASP A 299 -14.27 16.19 -9.20
N ILE A 300 -13.57 15.07 -9.44
CA ILE A 300 -12.88 14.31 -8.40
C ILE A 300 -11.69 15.06 -7.81
N SER A 301 -10.98 15.87 -8.61
CA SER A 301 -9.79 16.58 -8.14
C SER A 301 -10.17 17.67 -7.14
N THR A 302 -11.30 18.35 -7.39
CA THR A 302 -11.85 19.38 -6.50
C THR A 302 -12.22 18.77 -5.16
N LEU A 303 -12.98 17.68 -5.17
CA LEU A 303 -13.47 17.06 -3.95
C LEU A 303 -12.37 16.35 -3.16
N SER A 304 -11.42 15.72 -3.85
CA SER A 304 -10.23 15.10 -3.23
C SER A 304 -9.36 16.13 -2.50
N ASN A 305 -9.17 17.32 -3.09
CA ASN A 305 -8.46 18.42 -2.42
C ASN A 305 -9.23 18.91 -1.18
N ALA A 306 -10.55 19.10 -1.29
CA ALA A 306 -11.39 19.51 -0.17
C ALA A 306 -11.35 18.49 0.99
N VAL A 307 -11.41 17.18 0.71
CA VAL A 307 -11.29 16.13 1.73
C VAL A 307 -9.91 16.16 2.40
N ARG A 308 -8.84 16.42 1.64
CA ARG A 308 -7.50 16.56 2.22
C ARG A 308 -7.41 17.74 3.18
N GLU A 309 -7.97 18.89 2.80
CA GLU A 309 -8.04 20.07 3.67
C GLU A 309 -8.89 19.80 4.91
N TYR A 310 -10.03 19.11 4.75
CA TYR A 310 -10.89 18.73 5.86
C TYR A 310 -10.19 17.80 6.85
N ARG A 311 -9.45 16.79 6.38
CA ARG A 311 -8.62 15.91 7.23
C ARG A 311 -7.60 16.69 8.04
N ASN A 312 -6.94 17.68 7.44
CA ASN A 312 -6.00 18.53 8.16
C ASN A 312 -6.73 19.36 9.24
N LYS A 313 -7.90 19.92 8.89
CA LYS A 313 -8.72 20.68 9.84
C LYS A 313 -9.13 19.85 11.07
N LEU A 314 -9.47 18.56 10.88
CA LEU A 314 -9.82 17.65 11.97
C LEU A 314 -8.66 17.40 12.95
N ALA A 315 -7.41 17.55 12.53
CA ALA A 315 -6.26 17.39 13.42
C ALA A 315 -6.17 18.52 14.46
N ASP A 316 -6.53 19.74 14.06
CA ASP A 316 -6.29 20.96 14.83
C ASP A 316 -7.58 21.58 15.41
N ASN A 317 -8.77 21.05 15.08
CA ASN A 317 -10.05 21.61 15.47
C ASN A 317 -10.93 20.59 16.22
N GLU A 318 -11.03 20.75 17.53
CA GLU A 318 -11.79 19.88 18.42
C GLU A 318 -13.31 19.95 18.17
N GLU A 319 -13.84 21.13 17.91
CA GLU A 319 -15.26 21.34 17.62
C GLU A 319 -15.70 20.58 16.37
N GLU A 320 -14.87 20.60 15.32
CA GLU A 320 -15.12 19.86 14.08
C GLU A 320 -15.03 18.34 14.30
N ARG A 321 -14.20 17.86 15.23
CA ARG A 321 -14.15 16.44 15.62
C ARG A 321 -15.40 16.01 16.37
N ILE A 322 -15.84 16.81 17.35
CA ILE A 322 -17.08 16.54 18.09
C ILE A 322 -18.27 16.51 17.13
N TYR A 323 -18.33 17.48 16.20
CA TYR A 323 -19.37 17.53 15.18
C TYR A 323 -19.38 16.27 14.30
N LEU A 324 -18.22 15.89 13.77
CA LEU A 324 -18.09 14.67 12.97
C LEU A 324 -18.48 13.42 13.77
N ALA A 325 -18.12 13.36 15.06
CA ALA A 325 -18.50 12.26 15.95
C ALA A 325 -20.03 12.12 16.10
N THR A 326 -20.75 13.24 16.21
CA THR A 326 -22.22 13.24 16.23
C THR A 326 -22.80 12.65 14.96
N VAL A 327 -22.31 13.08 13.79
CA VAL A 327 -22.75 12.56 12.48
C VAL A 327 -22.42 11.07 12.33
N THR A 328 -21.27 10.61 12.84
CA THR A 328 -20.90 9.18 12.80
C THR A 328 -21.67 8.33 13.80
N ASN A 329 -22.10 8.88 14.93
CA ASN A 329 -22.94 8.15 15.88
C ASN A 329 -24.33 7.85 15.30
N GLU A 330 -24.91 8.77 14.51
CA GLU A 330 -26.15 8.52 13.75
C GLU A 330 -25.98 7.38 12.73
N LEU A 331 -24.79 7.23 12.14
CA LEU A 331 -24.46 6.12 11.24
C LEU A 331 -24.37 4.78 11.97
N ALA A 332 -23.92 4.76 13.23
CA ALA A 332 -23.80 3.56 14.06
C ALA A 332 -25.15 3.12 14.69
N LEU A 333 -26.04 4.06 15.03
CA LEU A 333 -27.36 3.79 15.63
C LEU A 333 -28.38 3.17 14.67
N THR A 334 -28.03 3.02 13.39
CA THR A 334 -28.87 2.39 12.35
C THR A 334 -28.40 0.96 12.02
N GLU A 335 -27.61 0.35 12.90
CA GLU A 335 -27.19 -1.08 12.86
C GLU A 335 -27.90 -1.96 13.91
N GLN A 336 -28.83 -1.40 14.68
CA GLN A 336 -29.81 -2.15 15.47
C GLN A 336 -31.17 -2.09 14.79
#